data_AF-A0A0Q7FAW8-F1
#
_entry.id   AF-A0A0Q7FAW8-F1
#
_cell.length_a   1.000
_cell.length_b   1.000
_cell.length_c   1.000
_cell.angle_alpha   90.00
_cell.angle_beta   90.00
_cell.angle_gamma   90.00
#
_symmetry.space_group_name_H-M   'P 1'
#
loop_
_entity.id
_entity.type
_entity.pdbx_description
1 polymer ?
#
loop_
_entity_poly.entity_id
_entity_poly.type
_entity_poly.pdbx_seq_one_letter_code
_entity_poly.pdbx_strand_id
1 'polypeptide(L)' 'MAQPKPLERFEFEETDEGYLLTVAGAGGEPVALEVTPDQMDAIIDALNEVLGGDDDFEDED' A
#
# COMPACT_ATOMS: atom_id res chain seq x y z
N MET A 1 12.77 -0.22 17.94
CA MET A 1 11.75 -0.06 16.87
C MET A 1 12.48 -0.21 15.55
N ALA A 2 11.97 -1.02 14.62
CA ALA A 2 12.60 -1.17 13.31
C ALA A 2 12.52 0.17 12.57
N GLN A 3 13.62 0.63 12.00
CA GLN A 3 13.61 1.82 11.14
C GLN A 3 12.93 1.44 9.82
N PRO A 4 11.91 2.19 9.36
CA PRO A 4 11.25 1.91 8.09
C PRO A 4 12.29 2.00 6.97
N LYS A 5 12.40 0.93 6.17
CA LYS A 5 13.27 0.91 5.00
C LYS A 5 12.52 1.51 3.81
N PRO A 6 13.22 2.17 2.87
CA PRO A 6 12.59 2.60 1.63
C PRO A 6 12.04 1.37 0.88
N LEU A 7 10.83 1.52 0.34
CA LEU A 7 10.17 0.50 -0.46
C LEU A 7 10.86 0.42 -1.84
N GLU A 8 11.37 -0.75 -2.22
CA GLU A 8 11.97 -0.98 -3.54
C GLU A 8 11.01 -1.67 -4.51
N ARG A 9 10.08 -2.48 -3.98
CA ARG A 9 9.10 -3.21 -4.78
C ARG A 9 7.72 -3.06 -4.20
N PHE A 10 6.78 -2.60 -5.02
CA PHE A 10 5.36 -2.53 -4.72
C PHE A 10 4.62 -3.06 -5.95
N GLU A 11 4.05 -4.25 -5.84
CA GLU A 11 3.26 -4.88 -6.89
C GLU A 11 1.89 -5.25 -6.35
N PHE A 12 0.90 -5.08 -7.19
CA PHE A 12 -0.50 -5.31 -6.88
C PHE A 12 -1.13 -6.14 -7.98
N GLU A 13 -1.80 -7.23 -7.58
CA GLU A 13 -2.49 -8.14 -8.48
C GLU A 13 -3.89 -8.45 -7.93
N GLU A 14 -4.90 -8.44 -8.80
CA GLU A 14 -6.25 -8.89 -8.47
C GLU A 14 -6.32 -10.42 -8.62
N THR A 15 -6.91 -11.07 -7.63
CA THR A 15 -7.05 -12.53 -7.55
C THR A 15 -8.51 -12.91 -7.33
N ASP A 16 -8.87 -14.17 -7.53
CA ASP A 16 -10.24 -14.66 -7.28
C ASP A 16 -10.74 -14.44 -5.83
N GLU A 17 -9.81 -14.27 -4.88
CA GLU A 17 -10.12 -14.11 -3.45
C GLU A 17 -10.00 -12.66 -2.95
N GLY A 18 -9.63 -11.71 -3.83
CA GLY A 18 -9.40 -10.31 -3.49
C GLY A 18 -8.13 -9.79 -4.15
N TYR A 19 -7.13 -9.43 -3.36
CA TYR A 19 -5.92 -8.79 -3.85
C TYR A 19 -4.64 -9.40 -3.28
N LEU A 20 -3.60 -9.48 -4.10
CA LEU A 20 -2.26 -9.86 -3.68
C LEU A 20 -1.34 -8.64 -3.74
N LEU A 21 -0.85 -8.22 -2.59
CA LEU A 21 0.09 -7.12 -2.44
C LEU A 21 1.49 -7.66 -2.16
N THR A 22 2.44 -7.44 -3.07
CA THR A 22 3.83 -7.81 -2.86
C THR A 22 4.68 -6.58 -2.57
N VAL A 23 5.27 -6.55 -1.37
CA VAL A 23 6.14 -5.45 -0.93
C VAL A 23 7.55 -5.93 -0.61
N ALA A 24 8.57 -5.21 -1.06
CA ALA A 24 9.95 -5.44 -0.63
C ALA A 24 10.59 -4.12 -0.22
N GLY A 25 11.15 -4.09 1.00
CA GLY A 25 12.00 -3.00 1.45
C GLY A 25 13.43 -3.14 0.91
N ALA A 26 14.22 -2.06 0.99
CA ALA A 26 15.53 -2.05 0.36
C ALA A 26 16.47 -3.16 0.84
N GLY A 27 16.96 -3.96 -0.11
CA GLY A 27 17.77 -5.16 0.15
C GLY A 27 17.09 -6.21 1.01
N GLY A 28 15.75 -6.21 1.05
CA GLY A 28 14.91 -7.16 1.78
C GLY A 28 14.26 -8.21 0.86
N GLU A 29 13.83 -9.31 1.46
CA GLU A 29 13.06 -10.34 0.77
C GLU A 29 11.62 -9.84 0.54
N PRO A 30 11.03 -10.08 -0.65
CA PRO A 30 9.65 -9.69 -0.91
C PRO A 30 8.68 -10.43 0.00
N VAL A 31 7.70 -9.70 0.50
CA VAL A 31 6.59 -10.21 1.29
C VAL A 31 5.32 -10.09 0.46
N ALA A 32 4.70 -11.21 0.17
CA ALA A 32 3.37 -11.26 -0.44
C ALA A 32 2.31 -11.31 0.66
N LEU A 33 1.33 -10.42 0.57
CA LEU A 33 0.23 -10.24 1.50
C LEU A 33 -1.07 -10.42 0.73
N GLU A 34 -1.90 -11.35 1.17
CA GLU A 34 -3.27 -11.46 0.68
C GLU A 34 -4.12 -10.45 1.44
N VAL A 35 -4.85 -9.63 0.67
CA VAL A 35 -5.58 -8.47 1.15
C VAL A 35 -6.99 -8.55 0.59
N THR A 36 -8.00 -8.54 1.45
CA THR A 36 -9.39 -8.43 0.98
C THR A 36 -9.68 -7.00 0.49
N PRO A 37 -10.76 -6.78 -0.29
CA PRO A 37 -11.14 -5.44 -0.72
C PRO A 37 -11.27 -4.44 0.44
N ASP A 38 -11.97 -4.80 1.52
CA ASP A 38 -12.09 -3.95 2.71
C ASP A 38 -10.75 -3.63 3.38
N GLN A 39 -9.82 -4.58 3.37
CA GLN A 39 -8.48 -4.36 3.94
C GLN A 39 -7.63 -3.46 3.04
N MET A 40 -7.86 -3.50 1.73
CA MET A 40 -7.18 -2.61 0.79
C MET A 40 -7.60 -1.17 1.02
N ASP A 41 -8.90 -0.89 1.17
CA ASP A 41 -9.41 0.44 1.47
C ASP A 41 -8.77 1.00 2.75
N ALA A 42 -8.69 0.17 3.81
CA ALA A 42 -8.04 0.57 5.05
C ALA A 42 -6.53 0.84 4.90
N ILE A 43 -5.84 0.12 4.00
CA ILE A 43 -4.42 0.39 3.69
C ILE A 43 -4.28 1.72 2.95
N ILE A 44 -5.15 2.00 1.98
CA ILE A 44 -5.15 3.26 1.22
C ILE A 44 -5.40 4.45 2.16
N ASP A 45 -6.39 4.34 3.05
CA ASP A 45 -6.67 5.39 4.05
C ASP A 45 -5.47 5.64 4.96
N ALA A 46 -4.83 4.58 5.46
CA ALA A 46 -3.64 4.71 6.30
C ALA A 46 -2.44 5.30 5.54
N LEU A 47 -2.27 4.96 4.26
CA LEU A 47 -1.23 5.54 3.42
C LEU A 47 -1.49 7.02 3.15
N ASN A 48 -2.73 7.41 2.88
CA ASN A 48 -3.12 8.81 2.72
C ASN A 48 -2.87 9.62 4.01
N GLU A 49 -3.20 9.07 5.18
CA GLU A 49 -2.89 9.72 6.46
C GLU A 49 -1.39 9.92 6.67
N VAL A 50 -0.57 8.93 6.33
CA VAL A 50 0.89 8.97 6.53
C VAL A 50 1.61 9.86 5.51
N LEU A 51 1.17 9.85 4.25
CA LEU A 51 1.77 10.66 3.19
C LEU A 51 1.37 12.13 3.25
N GLY A 52 0.49 12.50 4.20
CA GLY A 52 0.01 13.85 4.38
C GLY A 52 -1.10 14.15 3.39
N GLY A 53 -2.25 13.47 3.56
CA GLY A 53 -3.51 13.82 2.92
C GLY A 53 -3.94 15.23 3.32
N ASP A 54 -3.36 16.22 2.65
CA ASP A 54 -3.92 17.55 2.52
C ASP A 54 -4.86 17.49 1.30
N ASP A 55 -6.16 17.44 1.59
CA ASP A 55 -7.29 18.16 0.98
C ASP A 55 -7.20 18.85 -0.41
N ASP A 56 -6.24 18.55 -1.29
CA ASP A 56 -5.99 19.27 -2.56
C ASP A 56 -6.07 18.34 -3.79
N PHE A 57 -6.95 17.33 -3.74
CA PHE A 57 -7.49 16.70 -4.94
C PHE A 57 -9.01 16.95 -5.01
N GLU A 58 -9.44 18.19 -4.79
CA GLU A 58 -10.69 18.64 -5.40
C GLU A 58 -10.46 18.70 -6.91
N ASP A 59 -11.20 17.88 -7.67
CA ASP A 59 -11.38 18.00 -9.11
C ASP A 59 -11.54 19.49 -9.50
N GLU A 60 -10.56 20.07 -10.20
CA GLU A 60 -10.72 21.37 -10.84
C GLU A 60 -11.49 21.16 -12.15
N ASP A 61 -12.79 21.50 -12.09
CA ASP A 61 -13.79 21.55 -13.17
C ASP A 61 -13.31 22.35 -14.41
#